data_AF-A0A1X1U7N6-F1
#
_entry.id   AF-A0A1X1U7N6-F1
#
_cell.length_a   1.000
_cell.length_b   1.000
_cell.length_c   1.000
_cell.angle_alpha   90.00
_cell.angle_beta   90.00
_cell.angle_gamma   90.00
#
_symmetry.space_group_name_H-M   'P 1'
#
loop_
_entity.id
_entity.type
_entity.pdbx_description
1 polymer ?
#
loop_
_entity_poly.entity_id
_entity_poly.type
_entity_poly.pdbx_seq_one_letter_code
_entity_poly.pdbx_strand_id
1 'polypeptide(L)'
;MISRTFTNAPHPLSDSLIRLGHLISRYGLVVVLAWIGFGKYVKMESRVLIEHNPLMSWVYDVFSVTTVARGLGTMEIVAALLIALRPVWPRVSAIGSALAVVLFLGTLSFLFTTPGVVSTHAAGLPVLSALPGQFLLKDLVLIGVALWTLGDALREERSPYQALG
;
A
#
# COMPACT_ATOMS: atom_id res chain seq x y z
N MET A 1 -21.17 -46.92 -12.16
CA MET A 1 -20.22 -45.80 -12.06
C MET A 1 -20.98 -44.60 -11.47
N ILE A 2 -21.01 -44.47 -10.14
CA ILE A 2 -21.77 -43.44 -9.44
C ILE A 2 -20.88 -42.20 -9.33
N SER A 3 -21.14 -41.19 -10.15
CA SER A 3 -20.46 -39.90 -10.03
C SER A 3 -21.02 -39.19 -8.79
N ARG A 4 -20.28 -39.23 -7.68
CA ARG A 4 -20.55 -38.40 -6.51
C ARG A 4 -20.15 -36.97 -6.87
N THR A 5 -21.09 -36.20 -7.42
CA THR A 5 -21.01 -34.75 -7.41
C THR A 5 -21.07 -34.30 -5.95
N PHE A 6 -19.91 -34.14 -5.33
CA PHE A 6 -19.78 -33.38 -4.09
C PHE A 6 -20.12 -31.93 -4.42
N THR A 7 -21.41 -31.59 -4.37
CA THR A 7 -21.85 -30.20 -4.30
C THR A 7 -21.34 -29.68 -2.96
N ASN A 8 -20.22 -28.97 -2.96
CA ASN A 8 -19.77 -28.21 -1.80
C ASN A 8 -20.87 -27.19 -1.49
N ALA A 9 -21.71 -27.51 -0.50
CA ALA A 9 -22.67 -26.55 0.01
C ALA A 9 -21.86 -25.36 0.57
N PRO A 10 -22.21 -24.11 0.23
CA PRO A 10 -21.53 -22.94 0.79
C PRO A 10 -21.62 -22.99 2.32
N HIS A 11 -20.46 -22.93 2.98
CA HIS A 11 -20.42 -22.83 4.44
C HIS A 11 -20.69 -21.36 4.81
N PRO A 12 -21.83 -21.03 5.43
CA PRO A 12 -22.25 -19.63 5.65
C PRO A 12 -21.24 -18.83 6.50
N LEU A 13 -20.51 -19.51 7.38
CA LEU A 13 -19.40 -18.93 8.14
C LEU A 13 -18.19 -18.59 7.26
N SER A 14 -17.84 -19.48 6.32
CA SER A 14 -16.73 -19.25 5.37
C SER A 14 -16.99 -18.02 4.51
N ASP A 15 -18.19 -17.90 3.95
CA ASP A 15 -18.55 -16.76 3.11
C ASP A 15 -18.53 -15.44 3.89
N SER A 16 -18.93 -15.48 5.15
CA SER A 16 -18.90 -14.32 6.04
C SER A 16 -17.48 -13.89 6.40
N LEU A 17 -16.58 -14.84 6.68
CA LEU A 17 -15.17 -14.56 6.92
C LEU A 17 -14.48 -13.99 5.68
N ILE A 18 -14.77 -14.51 4.49
CA ILE A 18 -14.25 -13.98 3.23
C ILE A 18 -14.71 -12.54 3.02
N ARG A 19 -16.01 -12.26 3.21
CA ARG A 19 -16.55 -10.89 3.12
C ARG A 19 -15.90 -9.94 4.13
N LEU A 20 -15.72 -10.36 5.37
CA LEU A 20 -15.02 -9.56 6.38
C LEU A 20 -13.57 -9.32 6.00
N GLY A 21 -12.85 -10.35 5.56
CA GLY A 21 -11.47 -10.24 5.08
C GLY A 21 -11.34 -9.25 3.93
N HIS A 22 -12.28 -9.27 2.98
CA HIS A 22 -12.34 -8.30 1.88
C HIS A 22 -12.53 -6.85 2.36
N LEU A 23 -13.48 -6.63 3.27
CA LEU A 23 -13.75 -5.31 3.82
C LEU A 23 -12.56 -4.78 4.64
N ILE A 24 -12.02 -5.61 5.52
CA ILE A 24 -10.87 -5.27 6.38
C ILE A 24 -9.65 -4.98 5.51
N SER A 25 -9.38 -5.80 4.48
CA SER A 25 -8.23 -5.57 3.59
C SER A 25 -8.36 -4.25 2.84
N ARG A 26 -9.53 -3.96 2.26
CA ARG A 26 -9.75 -2.69 1.55
C ARG A 26 -9.64 -1.48 2.46
N TYR A 27 -10.41 -1.45 3.54
CA TYR A 27 -10.43 -0.28 4.42
C TYR A 27 -9.17 -0.18 5.28
N GLY A 28 -8.52 -1.29 5.60
CA GLY A 28 -7.18 -1.32 6.17
C GLY A 28 -6.16 -0.67 5.24
N LEU A 29 -6.19 -0.98 3.93
CA LEU A 29 -5.35 -0.33 2.93
C LEU A 29 -5.60 1.18 2.87
N VAL A 30 -6.86 1.61 2.89
CA VAL A 30 -7.26 3.03 2.93
C VAL A 30 -6.68 3.72 4.16
N VAL A 31 -6.88 3.14 5.35
CA VAL A 31 -6.38 3.71 6.60
C VAL A 31 -4.85 3.81 6.58
N VAL A 32 -4.15 2.77 6.13
CA VAL A 32 -2.69 2.77 6.05
C VAL A 32 -2.20 3.87 5.11
N LEU A 33 -2.73 3.98 3.89
CA LEU A 33 -2.35 5.02 2.91
C LEU A 33 -2.63 6.43 3.44
N ALA A 34 -3.81 6.65 4.03
CA ALA A 34 -4.15 7.94 4.62
C ALA A 34 -3.21 8.30 5.78
N TRP A 35 -2.90 7.34 6.65
CA TRP A 35 -2.05 7.56 7.81
C TRP A 35 -0.59 7.84 7.44
N ILE A 36 -0.01 7.06 6.52
CA ILE A 36 1.36 7.29 6.06
C ILE A 36 1.46 8.61 5.28
N GLY A 37 0.46 8.92 4.45
CA GLY A 37 0.43 10.15 3.67
C GLY A 37 0.29 11.38 4.54
N PHE A 38 -0.63 11.36 5.51
CA PHE A 38 -0.76 12.42 6.51
C PHE A 38 0.50 12.55 7.37
N GLY A 39 1.14 11.43 7.70
CA GLY A 39 2.42 11.42 8.42
C GLY A 39 3.53 12.21 7.73
N LYS A 40 3.52 12.32 6.39
CA LYS A 40 4.49 13.16 5.64
C LYS A 40 4.24 14.66 5.78
N TYR A 41 3.02 15.05 6.20
CA TYR A 41 2.68 16.42 6.58
C TYR A 41 2.95 16.70 8.06
N VAL A 42 2.66 15.74 8.95
CA VAL A 42 2.84 15.92 10.40
C VAL A 42 4.31 15.89 10.82
N LYS A 43 5.17 15.12 10.14
CA LYS A 43 6.63 15.16 10.37
C LYS A 43 7.29 16.46 9.91
N MET A 44 6.51 17.52 9.65
CA MET A 44 6.97 18.87 9.40
C MET A 44 7.01 19.75 10.65
N GLU A 45 7.36 19.20 11.80
CA GLU A 45 8.00 19.95 12.89
C GLU A 45 8.99 18.97 13.53
N SER A 46 10.26 19.27 13.76
CA SER A 46 10.89 20.55 14.01
C SER A 46 12.41 20.43 13.88
N ARG A 47 13.07 21.58 13.88
CA ARG A 47 14.52 21.87 13.86
C ARG A 47 15.41 21.13 14.88
N VAL A 48 14.94 20.11 15.58
CA VAL A 48 15.64 19.48 16.74
C VAL A 48 16.68 18.42 16.33
N LEU A 49 16.78 18.07 15.04
CA LEU A 49 17.92 17.31 14.49
C LEU A 49 18.86 18.17 13.61
N ILE A 50 18.62 19.49 13.51
CA ILE A 50 19.25 20.39 12.53
C ILE A 50 20.44 21.19 13.12
N GLU A 51 20.64 21.25 14.44
CA GLU A 51 21.66 22.16 15.00
C GLU A 51 23.11 21.63 15.03
N HIS A 52 23.41 20.39 14.62
CA HIS A 52 24.75 19.82 14.86
C HIS A 52 25.43 19.03 13.72
N ASN A 53 25.14 19.26 12.43
CA ASN A 53 25.93 18.60 11.39
C ASN A 53 26.33 19.48 10.17
N PRO A 54 27.59 19.95 10.09
CA PRO A 54 28.09 20.80 9.00
C PRO A 54 28.32 20.09 7.65
N LEU A 55 28.04 18.79 7.51
CA LEU A 55 28.27 18.02 6.27
C LEU A 55 27.07 17.97 5.30
N MET A 56 25.93 18.54 5.64
CA MET A 56 24.68 18.43 4.86
C MET A 56 24.33 19.67 4.04
N SER A 57 25.25 20.60 3.77
CA SER A 57 24.93 21.83 3.01
C SER A 57 24.54 21.59 1.54
N TRP A 58 25.09 20.56 0.89
CA TRP A 58 24.96 20.35 -0.56
C TRP A 58 23.67 19.61 -1.01
N VAL A 59 23.00 18.92 -0.09
CA VAL A 59 21.72 18.21 -0.36
C VAL A 59 20.51 19.17 -0.34
N TYR A 60 20.66 20.36 0.23
CA TYR A 60 19.61 21.37 0.32
C TYR A 60 19.42 22.22 -0.96
N ASP A 61 20.29 22.07 -1.96
CA ASP A 61 20.35 22.98 -3.13
C ASP A 61 19.63 22.50 -4.41
N VAL A 62 19.12 21.27 -4.48
CA VAL A 62 18.62 20.73 -5.77
C VAL A 62 17.09 20.64 -5.87
N PHE A 63 16.36 20.08 -4.89
CA PHE A 63 14.89 20.15 -4.74
C PHE A 63 14.57 19.74 -3.30
N SER A 64 13.79 20.53 -2.54
CA SER A 64 13.62 20.24 -1.11
C SER A 64 13.00 18.85 -0.90
N VAL A 65 13.70 17.97 -0.18
CA VAL A 65 13.23 16.63 0.23
C VAL A 65 11.80 16.70 0.79
N THR A 66 11.49 17.81 1.44
CA THR A 66 10.17 18.20 1.94
C THR A 66 9.10 18.30 0.85
N THR A 67 9.38 18.90 -0.31
CA THR A 67 8.42 19.00 -1.42
C THR A 67 8.13 17.64 -2.03
N VAL A 68 9.14 16.80 -2.22
CA VAL A 68 8.96 15.43 -2.71
C VAL A 68 8.15 14.60 -1.70
N ALA A 69 8.48 14.70 -0.41
CA ALA A 69 7.73 14.04 0.66
C ALA A 69 6.26 14.48 0.70
N ARG A 70 5.98 15.79 0.60
CA ARG A 70 4.61 16.33 0.51
C ARG A 70 3.87 15.80 -0.72
N GLY A 71 4.52 15.82 -1.89
CA GLY A 71 3.95 15.31 -3.14
C GLY A 71 3.55 13.84 -3.05
N LEU A 72 4.45 12.99 -2.54
CA LEU A 72 4.14 11.58 -2.30
C LEU A 72 3.04 11.42 -1.23
N GLY A 73 3.03 12.23 -0.19
CA GLY A 73 1.97 12.22 0.83
C GLY A 73 0.60 12.55 0.26
N THR A 74 0.53 13.53 -0.64
CA THR A 74 -0.70 13.83 -1.39
C THR A 74 -1.15 12.64 -2.21
N MET A 75 -0.24 12.00 -2.94
CA MET A 75 -0.58 10.83 -3.78
C MET A 75 -1.11 9.67 -2.94
N GLU A 76 -0.54 9.42 -1.76
CA GLU A 76 -1.01 8.39 -0.82
C GLU A 76 -2.42 8.70 -0.30
N ILE A 77 -2.69 9.95 0.12
CA ILE A 77 -4.02 10.37 0.57
C ILE A 77 -5.04 10.28 -0.58
N VAL A 78 -4.68 10.74 -1.77
CA VAL A 78 -5.54 10.63 -2.96
C VAL A 78 -5.83 9.17 -3.28
N ALA A 79 -4.82 8.29 -3.29
CA ALA A 79 -5.03 6.86 -3.48
C ALA A 79 -5.99 6.28 -2.45
N ALA A 80 -5.85 6.64 -1.17
CA ALA A 80 -6.75 6.21 -0.10
C ALA A 80 -8.21 6.60 -0.36
N LEU A 81 -8.46 7.87 -0.71
CA LEU A 81 -9.80 8.37 -1.00
C LEU A 81 -10.41 7.67 -2.22
N LEU A 82 -9.63 7.50 -3.29
CA LEU A 82 -10.09 6.82 -4.50
C LEU A 82 -10.47 5.37 -4.22
N ILE A 83 -9.67 4.63 -3.44
CA ILE A 83 -9.96 3.24 -3.05
C ILE A 83 -11.21 3.16 -2.16
N ALA A 84 -11.39 4.12 -1.24
CA ALA A 84 -12.55 4.16 -0.35
C ALA A 84 -13.88 4.35 -1.11
N LEU A 85 -13.85 5.06 -2.24
CA LEU A 85 -15.03 5.32 -3.09
C LEU A 85 -15.54 4.10 -3.86
N ARG A 86 -14.94 2.93 -3.67
CA ARG A 86 -15.33 1.69 -4.36
C ARG A 86 -16.83 1.38 -4.36
N PRO A 87 -17.60 1.51 -3.26
CA PRO A 87 -19.02 1.15 -3.27
C PRO A 87 -19.86 1.98 -4.26
N VAL A 88 -19.40 3.19 -4.59
CA VAL A 88 -20.15 4.14 -5.44
C VAL A 88 -19.55 4.20 -6.85
N TRP A 89 -18.22 4.23 -6.96
CA TRP A 89 -17.50 4.37 -8.23
C TRP A 89 -16.34 3.36 -8.34
N PRO A 90 -16.62 2.13 -8.80
CA PRO A 90 -15.59 1.10 -8.98
C PRO A 90 -14.42 1.50 -9.87
N ARG A 91 -14.68 2.21 -10.97
CA ARG A 91 -13.65 2.72 -11.88
C ARG A 91 -12.65 3.63 -11.18
N VAL A 92 -13.15 4.52 -10.33
CA VAL A 92 -12.33 5.47 -9.57
C VAL A 92 -11.47 4.73 -8.55
N SER A 93 -12.04 3.71 -7.91
CA SER A 93 -11.28 2.82 -7.02
C SER A 93 -10.18 2.06 -7.76
N ALA A 94 -10.40 1.62 -9.00
CA ALA A 94 -9.34 0.96 -9.78
C ALA A 94 -8.13 1.88 -9.98
N ILE A 95 -8.36 3.16 -10.29
CA ILE A 95 -7.28 4.15 -10.44
C ILE A 95 -6.53 4.33 -9.12
N GLY A 96 -7.26 4.46 -8.00
CA GLY A 96 -6.66 4.54 -6.67
C GLY A 96 -5.81 3.32 -6.31
N SER A 97 -6.31 2.13 -6.58
CA SER A 97 -5.60 0.88 -6.35
C SER A 97 -4.35 0.73 -7.22
N ALA A 98 -4.41 1.14 -8.49
CA ALA A 98 -3.24 1.14 -9.38
C ALA A 98 -2.17 2.13 -8.88
N LEU A 99 -2.58 3.33 -8.44
CA LEU A 99 -1.68 4.30 -7.84
C LEU A 99 -1.02 3.74 -6.57
N ALA A 100 -1.78 3.08 -5.70
CA ALA A 100 -1.24 2.43 -4.51
C ALA A 100 -0.18 1.37 -4.84
N VAL A 101 -0.38 0.56 -5.88
CA VAL A 101 0.63 -0.41 -6.35
C VAL A 101 1.93 0.30 -6.73
N VAL A 102 1.85 1.38 -7.51
CA VAL A 102 3.04 2.15 -7.91
C VAL A 102 3.75 2.74 -6.71
N LEU A 103 3.01 3.33 -5.76
CA LEU A 103 3.56 3.93 -4.55
C LEU A 103 4.29 2.89 -3.69
N PHE A 104 3.67 1.73 -3.44
CA PHE A 104 4.29 0.68 -2.62
C PHE A 104 5.45 -0.04 -3.33
N LEU A 105 5.41 -0.18 -4.65
CA LEU A 105 6.58 -0.67 -5.39
C LEU A 105 7.74 0.33 -5.29
N GLY A 106 7.44 1.62 -5.35
CA GLY A 106 8.41 2.69 -5.11
C GLY A 106 9.04 2.58 -3.72
N THR A 107 8.24 2.42 -2.67
CA THR A 107 8.79 2.28 -1.30
C THR A 107 9.54 0.96 -1.12
N LEU A 108 9.02 -0.15 -1.63
CA LEU A 108 9.68 -1.46 -1.56
C LEU A 108 11.03 -1.47 -2.30
N SER A 109 11.19 -0.65 -3.35
CA SER A 109 12.48 -0.51 -4.05
C SER A 109 13.62 -0.03 -3.13
N PHE A 110 13.31 0.65 -2.03
CA PHE A 110 14.31 1.06 -1.03
C PHE A 110 14.97 -0.12 -0.34
N LEU A 111 14.32 -1.28 -0.31
CA LEU A 111 14.91 -2.51 0.23
C LEU A 111 16.21 -2.89 -0.53
N PHE A 112 16.26 -2.60 -1.83
CA PHE A 112 17.38 -2.94 -2.70
C PHE A 112 18.31 -1.77 -2.99
N THR A 113 17.80 -0.54 -2.90
CA THR A 113 18.54 0.68 -3.29
C THR A 113 19.12 1.46 -2.11
N THR A 114 18.63 1.25 -0.88
CA THR A 114 19.06 2.03 0.28
C THR A 114 20.15 1.30 1.09
N PRO A 115 21.33 1.91 1.30
CA PRO A 115 22.35 1.37 2.20
C PRO A 115 21.84 1.30 3.65
N GLY A 116 22.19 0.23 4.39
CA GLY A 116 21.80 0.05 5.80
C GLY A 116 20.45 -0.64 6.03
N VAL A 117 19.80 -1.12 4.97
CA VAL A 117 18.63 -2.02 5.06
C VAL A 117 18.99 -3.35 5.72
N VAL A 118 20.16 -3.89 5.38
CA VAL A 118 20.71 -5.10 6.01
C VAL A 118 21.71 -4.66 7.08
N SER A 119 21.42 -4.97 8.33
CA SER A 119 22.27 -4.62 9.48
C SER A 119 23.42 -5.59 9.63
N THR A 120 23.12 -6.89 9.56
CA THR A 120 24.09 -7.97 9.72
C THR A 120 23.67 -9.17 8.89
N HIS A 121 24.56 -10.13 8.73
CA HIS A 121 24.23 -11.45 8.19
C HIS A 121 24.36 -12.47 9.32
N ALA A 122 23.28 -13.18 9.63
CA ALA A 122 23.27 -14.23 10.64
C ALA A 122 23.01 -15.56 9.93
N ALA A 123 23.93 -16.52 10.07
CA ALA A 123 23.83 -17.84 9.44
C ALA A 123 23.58 -17.82 7.91
N GLY A 124 24.14 -16.82 7.20
CA GLY A 124 23.96 -16.65 5.75
C GLY A 124 22.66 -15.95 5.34
N LEU A 125 21.79 -15.60 6.29
CA LEU A 125 20.57 -14.83 6.02
C LEU A 125 20.77 -13.34 6.35
N PRO A 126 20.29 -12.43 5.47
CA PRO A 126 20.33 -11.00 5.72
C PRO A 126 19.36 -10.62 6.84
N VAL A 127 19.88 -10.00 7.91
CA VAL A 127 19.08 -9.47 9.02
C VAL A 127 18.73 -8.03 8.72
N LEU A 128 17.44 -7.77 8.54
CA LEU A 128 16.93 -6.43 8.25
C LEU A 128 17.02 -5.53 9.50
N SER A 129 17.52 -4.32 9.31
CA SER A 129 17.47 -3.27 10.32
C SER A 129 16.02 -2.96 10.71
N ALA A 130 15.79 -2.58 11.97
CA ALA A 130 14.45 -2.23 12.46
C ALA A 130 13.83 -1.09 11.62
N LEU A 131 14.66 -0.09 11.27
CA LEU A 131 14.35 0.95 10.30
C LEU A 131 15.58 1.16 9.39
N PRO A 132 15.42 1.16 8.05
CA PRO A 132 14.17 1.03 7.30
C PRO A 132 13.76 -0.43 6.99
N GLY A 133 14.62 -1.43 7.18
CA GLY A 133 14.45 -2.76 6.55
C GLY A 133 13.14 -3.48 6.89
N GLN A 134 12.86 -3.73 8.17
CA GLN A 134 11.64 -4.45 8.59
C GLN A 134 10.36 -3.68 8.26
N PHE A 135 10.42 -2.34 8.32
CA PHE A 135 9.29 -1.48 7.98
C PHE A 135 8.84 -1.63 6.53
N LEU A 136 9.75 -1.92 5.60
CA LEU A 136 9.45 -2.06 4.17
C LEU A 136 8.77 -3.39 3.83
N LEU A 137 8.94 -4.44 4.64
CA LEU A 137 8.34 -5.75 4.36
C LEU A 137 6.82 -5.71 4.35
N LYS A 138 6.20 -4.83 5.15
CA LYS A 138 4.73 -4.67 5.16
C LYS A 138 4.20 -4.24 3.79
N ASP A 139 5.01 -3.50 3.02
CA ASP A 139 4.59 -2.96 1.73
C ASP A 139 4.37 -4.09 0.71
N LEU A 140 5.03 -5.25 0.87
CA LEU A 140 4.77 -6.43 0.05
C LEU A 140 3.32 -6.94 0.24
N VAL A 141 2.84 -6.97 1.48
CA VAL A 141 1.45 -7.35 1.78
C VAL A 141 0.49 -6.30 1.24
N LEU A 142 0.81 -5.01 1.39
CA LEU A 142 -0.01 -3.91 0.90
C LEU A 142 -0.10 -3.87 -0.63
N ILE A 143 0.96 -4.23 -1.36
CA ILE A 143 0.92 -4.45 -2.82
C ILE A 143 -0.08 -5.56 -3.14
N GLY A 144 -0.03 -6.69 -2.43
CA GLY A 144 -0.97 -7.79 -2.62
C GLY A 144 -2.43 -7.34 -2.44
N VAL A 145 -2.71 -6.59 -1.38
CA VAL A 145 -4.04 -6.03 -1.13
C VAL A 145 -4.42 -4.98 -2.18
N ALA A 146 -3.50 -4.13 -2.62
CA ALA A 146 -3.74 -3.13 -3.66
C ALA A 146 -4.09 -3.81 -5.01
N LEU A 147 -3.35 -4.85 -5.41
CA LEU A 147 -3.66 -5.65 -6.60
C LEU A 147 -5.01 -6.36 -6.47
N TRP A 148 -5.32 -6.90 -5.29
CA TRP A 148 -6.63 -7.50 -5.04
C TRP A 148 -7.77 -6.47 -5.16
N THR A 149 -7.64 -5.29 -4.56
CA THR A 149 -8.64 -4.22 -4.68
C THR A 149 -8.81 -3.71 -6.11
N LEU A 150 -7.70 -3.63 -6.88
CA LEU A 150 -7.71 -3.30 -8.30
C LEU A 150 -8.49 -4.33 -9.12
N GLY A 151 -8.17 -5.62 -8.95
CA GLY A 151 -8.83 -6.71 -9.66
C GLY A 151 -10.31 -6.78 -9.32
N ASP A 152 -10.66 -6.58 -8.05
CA ASP A 152 -12.06 -6.51 -7.62
C ASP A 152 -12.79 -5.34 -8.30
N ALA A 153 -12.14 -4.18 -8.45
CA ALA A 153 -12.75 -2.97 -9.05
C ALA A 153 -13.07 -3.14 -10.53
N LEU A 154 -12.16 -3.80 -11.25
CA LEU A 154 -12.32 -4.11 -12.66
C LEU A 154 -13.35 -5.22 -12.93
N ARG A 155 -13.60 -6.12 -11.96
CA ARG A 155 -14.65 -7.15 -12.08
C ARG A 155 -16.04 -6.54 -12.05
N GLU A 156 -16.28 -5.61 -11.13
CA GLU A 156 -17.56 -4.90 -11.03
C GLU A 156 -17.84 -4.10 -12.29
N GLU A 157 -16.82 -3.47 -12.90
CA GLU A 157 -16.99 -2.68 -14.13
C GLU A 157 -17.52 -3.50 -15.31
N ARG A 158 -17.20 -4.81 -15.36
CA ARG A 158 -17.66 -5.70 -16.44
C ARG A 158 -19.08 -6.20 -16.24
N SER A 159 -19.59 -6.17 -15.02
CA SER A 159 -20.93 -6.69 -14.68
C SER A 159 -22.10 -5.83 -15.23
N PRO A 160 -22.05 -4.48 -15.27
CA PRO A 160 -23.06 -3.64 -15.89
C PRO A 160 -23.31 -3.95 -17.38
N TYR A 161 -22.29 -4.39 -18.11
CA TYR A 161 -22.40 -4.69 -19.55
C TYR A 161 -23.03 -6.06 -19.84
N GLN A 162 -23.01 -7.00 -18.90
CA GLN A 162 -23.64 -8.32 -19.07
C GLN A 162 -25.13 -8.34 -18.76
N ALA A 163 -25.67 -7.30 -18.12
CA ALA A 163 -27.10 -7.17 -17.82
C ALA A 163 -27.93 -6.60 -18.99
N LEU A 164 -27.28 -6.28 -20.12
CA LEU A 164 -27.88 -5.64 -21.31
C LEU A 164 -27.72 -6.48 -22.60
N GLY A 165 -27.27 -7.74 -22.48
CA GLY A 165 -27.04 -8.67 -23.60
C GLY A 165 -28.01 -9.85 -23.61
#